data_AF-A0AB34K7H5-F1
#
_entry.id   AF-A0AB34K7H5-F1
#
_cell.length_a   1.000
_cell.length_b   1.000
_cell.length_c   1.000
_cell.angle_alpha   90.00
_cell.angle_beta   90.00
_cell.angle_gamma   90.00
#
_symmetry.space_group_name_H-M   'P 1'
#
loop_
_entity.id
_entity.type
_entity.pdbx_description
1 polymer ?
#
loop_
_entity_poly.entity_id
_entity_poly.type
_entity_poly.pdbx_seq_one_letter_code
_entity_poly.pdbx_strand_id
1 'polypeptide(L)'
;MVPVMAGGIVLGGKRYSAVEYAQVLAITLGVCIFNFGGGKKKVGKKDSPYGLFLIVISLLMDAFTGGLQDKVKASTKALNPDAVGPKRPSMHESMLWTNLSGCIVAFFLALLSGHLVGGVKFCMKNPQVLTAILVYSISSAVGQNFVYYTLTQFNPLVLTTVTTTRKIFSTLFSVFRNPQNSLNGMQWSGCSLVFAGLMGDILRKLNSSPKKPVAAAPPPPPAADSTAQPKAQEETGPSTARA
;
A
#
# COMPACT_ATOMS: atom_id res chain seq x y z
N MET A 1 -9.04 -6.38 -3.34
CA MET A 1 -8.01 -7.31 -2.80
C MET A 1 -7.38 -8.14 -3.90
N VAL A 2 -8.16 -8.88 -4.70
CA VAL A 2 -7.63 -9.70 -5.81
C VAL A 2 -6.70 -8.93 -6.77
N PRO A 3 -7.08 -7.74 -7.30
CA PRO A 3 -6.20 -7.06 -8.25
C PRO A 3 -4.90 -6.58 -7.60
N VAL A 4 -4.97 -5.99 -6.40
CA VAL A 4 -3.80 -5.57 -5.63
C VAL A 4 -2.85 -6.73 -5.34
N MET A 5 -3.39 -7.90 -5.00
CA MET A 5 -2.60 -9.12 -4.79
C MET A 5 -1.93 -9.60 -6.09
N ALA A 6 -2.66 -9.61 -7.21
CA ALA A 6 -2.11 -9.93 -8.52
C ALA A 6 -0.96 -8.98 -8.93
N GLY A 7 -1.16 -7.67 -8.73
CA GLY A 7 -0.14 -6.65 -8.96
C GLY A 7 1.11 -6.83 -8.10
N GLY A 8 0.93 -7.19 -6.83
CA GLY A 8 2.04 -7.53 -5.93
C GLY A 8 2.87 -8.72 -6.43
N ILE A 9 2.26 -9.71 -7.06
CA ILE A 9 2.96 -10.88 -7.66
C ILE A 9 3.67 -10.46 -8.95
N VAL A 10 2.92 -9.92 -9.91
CA VAL A 10 3.39 -9.69 -11.28
C VAL A 10 4.42 -8.56 -11.36
N LEU A 11 4.19 -7.47 -10.62
CA LEU A 11 5.01 -6.25 -10.71
C LEU A 11 5.87 -6.02 -9.47
N GLY A 12 5.36 -6.42 -8.30
CA GLY A 12 6.06 -6.30 -7.02
C GLY A 12 6.99 -7.47 -6.68
N GLY A 13 6.95 -8.57 -7.46
CA GLY A 13 7.77 -9.76 -7.24
C GLY A 13 7.49 -10.50 -5.92
N LYS A 14 6.32 -10.27 -5.29
CA LYS A 14 5.99 -10.88 -4.00
C LYS A 14 5.43 -12.27 -4.14
N ARG A 15 5.72 -13.09 -3.13
CA ARG A 15 5.08 -14.39 -2.91
C ARG A 15 4.20 -14.29 -1.69
N TYR A 16 2.92 -14.61 -1.88
CA TYR A 16 1.95 -14.71 -0.80
C TYR A 16 1.84 -16.17 -0.35
N SER A 17 1.53 -16.37 0.93
CA SER A 17 1.30 -17.69 1.50
C SER A 17 -0.05 -18.27 1.07
N ALA A 18 -0.19 -19.60 1.10
CA ALA A 18 -1.46 -20.27 0.78
C ALA A 18 -2.65 -19.74 1.61
N VAL A 19 -2.38 -19.36 2.86
CA VAL A 19 -3.38 -18.79 3.76
C VAL A 19 -3.84 -17.40 3.30
N GLU A 20 -2.94 -16.54 2.81
CA GLU A 20 -3.32 -15.23 2.25
C GLU A 20 -4.19 -15.38 1.00
N TYR A 21 -3.91 -16.36 0.13
CA TYR A 21 -4.78 -16.67 -1.00
C TYR A 21 -6.16 -17.16 -0.55
N ALA A 22 -6.21 -18.08 0.42
CA ALA A 22 -7.47 -18.60 0.95
C ALA A 22 -8.32 -17.48 1.59
N GLN A 23 -7.69 -16.53 2.28
CA GLN A 23 -8.37 -15.36 2.87
C GLN A 23 -8.94 -14.44 1.81
N VAL A 24 -8.15 -14.08 0.79
CA VAL A 24 -8.63 -13.24 -0.32
C VAL A 24 -9.76 -13.92 -1.08
N LEU A 25 -9.69 -15.24 -1.29
CA LEU A 25 -10.77 -16.04 -1.86
C LEU A 25 -12.02 -15.99 -0.99
N ALA A 26 -11.92 -16.27 0.31
CA ALA A 26 -13.05 -16.27 1.24
C ALA A 26 -13.75 -14.90 1.29
N ILE A 27 -12.98 -13.81 1.36
CA ILE A 27 -13.51 -12.44 1.33
C ILE A 27 -14.23 -12.17 0.00
N THR A 28 -13.62 -12.55 -1.13
CA THR A 28 -14.21 -12.32 -2.46
C THR A 28 -15.51 -13.12 -2.63
N LEU A 29 -15.50 -14.41 -2.24
CA LEU A 29 -16.68 -15.28 -2.30
C LEU A 29 -17.79 -14.76 -1.39
N GLY A 30 -17.47 -14.34 -0.18
CA GLY A 30 -18.44 -13.79 0.77
C GLY A 30 -19.08 -12.49 0.26
N VAL A 31 -18.30 -11.61 -0.38
CA VAL A 31 -18.84 -10.40 -1.04
C VAL A 31 -19.75 -10.75 -2.22
N CYS A 32 -19.40 -11.76 -3.02
CA CYS A 32 -20.26 -12.26 -4.10
C CYS A 32 -21.58 -12.80 -3.54
N ILE A 33 -21.53 -13.70 -2.55
CA ILE A 33 -22.71 -14.26 -1.89
C ILE A 33 -23.59 -13.14 -1.29
N PHE A 34 -22.98 -12.15 -0.64
CA PHE A 34 -23.69 -11.01 -0.08
C PHE A 34 -24.40 -10.17 -1.16
N ASN A 35 -23.73 -9.89 -2.28
CA ASN A 35 -24.30 -9.10 -3.38
C ASN A 35 -25.43 -9.83 -4.11
N PHE A 36 -25.23 -11.10 -4.46
CA PHE A 36 -26.24 -11.91 -5.15
C PHE A 36 -27.34 -12.42 -4.20
N GLY A 37 -27.12 -12.36 -2.89
CA GLY A 37 -28.06 -12.74 -1.82
C GLY A 37 -29.21 -11.78 -1.59
N GLY A 38 -29.05 -10.50 -1.94
CA GLY A 38 -30.13 -9.53 -1.91
C GLY A 38 -30.95 -9.70 -3.18
N GLY A 39 -32.06 -10.47 -3.11
CA GLY A 39 -32.95 -10.71 -4.25
C GLY A 39 -33.22 -9.42 -5.05
N LYS A 40 -33.36 -9.52 -6.38
CA LYS A 40 -33.41 -8.40 -7.34
C LYS A 40 -34.19 -7.19 -6.81
N LYS A 41 -33.53 -6.28 -6.09
CA LYS A 41 -34.10 -4.98 -5.80
C LYS A 41 -34.34 -4.34 -7.17
N LYS A 42 -35.55 -3.89 -7.46
CA LYS A 42 -35.90 -3.13 -8.67
C LYS A 42 -35.17 -1.78 -8.61
N VAL A 43 -33.85 -1.79 -8.69
CA VAL A 43 -33.02 -0.59 -8.79
C VAL A 43 -33.05 -0.23 -10.26
N GLY A 44 -33.74 0.87 -10.57
CA GLY A 44 -33.93 1.36 -11.93
C GLY A 44 -32.63 1.86 -12.54
N LYS A 45 -31.89 0.96 -13.20
CA LYS A 45 -31.09 1.19 -14.42
C LYS A 45 -30.42 -0.13 -14.80
N LYS A 46 -30.42 -0.48 -16.09
CA LYS A 46 -29.59 -1.58 -16.58
C LYS A 46 -28.12 -1.21 -16.39
N ASP A 47 -27.29 -2.16 -16.01
CA ASP A 47 -25.83 -1.97 -15.93
C ASP A 47 -25.33 -1.47 -17.29
N SER A 48 -24.60 -0.34 -17.27
CA SER A 48 -23.99 0.20 -18.48
C SER A 48 -22.73 -0.62 -18.78
N PRO A 49 -22.60 -1.27 -19.96
CA PRO A 49 -21.38 -1.98 -20.34
C PRO A 49 -20.15 -1.07 -20.27
N TYR A 50 -20.32 0.22 -20.58
CA TYR A 50 -19.28 1.22 -20.44
C TYR A 50 -18.86 1.45 -18.98
N GLY A 51 -19.83 1.55 -18.06
CA GLY A 51 -19.54 1.65 -16.62
C GLY A 51 -18.82 0.41 -16.08
N LEU A 52 -19.23 -0.79 -16.51
CA LEU A 52 -18.56 -2.03 -16.15
C LEU A 52 -17.13 -2.08 -16.69
N PHE A 53 -16.91 -1.67 -17.93
CA PHE A 53 -15.58 -1.57 -18.54
C PHE A 53 -14.66 -0.62 -17.76
N LEU A 54 -15.17 0.57 -17.37
CA LEU A 54 -14.40 1.51 -16.55
C LEU A 54 -14.05 0.93 -15.17
N ILE A 55 -14.94 0.15 -14.56
CA ILE A 55 -14.64 -0.54 -13.29
C ILE A 55 -13.51 -1.56 -13.49
N VAL A 56 -13.54 -2.36 -14.57
CA VAL A 56 -12.47 -3.32 -14.86
C VAL A 56 -11.13 -2.62 -15.04
N ILE A 57 -11.08 -1.53 -15.82
CA ILE A 57 -9.85 -0.73 -15.96
C ILE A 57 -9.39 -0.18 -14.61
N SER A 58 -10.30 0.38 -13.80
CA SER A 58 -9.96 0.89 -12.48
C SER A 58 -9.34 -0.18 -11.58
N LEU A 59 -9.89 -1.40 -11.59
CA LEU A 59 -9.35 -2.52 -10.82
C LEU A 59 -7.97 -2.98 -11.33
N LEU A 60 -7.74 -2.94 -12.64
CA LEU A 60 -6.41 -3.18 -13.20
C LEU A 60 -5.42 -2.10 -12.75
N MET A 61 -5.81 -0.82 -12.79
CA MET A 61 -4.97 0.27 -12.29
C MET A 61 -4.64 0.13 -10.79
N ASP A 62 -5.58 -0.38 -9.98
CA ASP A 62 -5.30 -0.73 -8.58
C ASP A 62 -4.23 -1.83 -8.45
N ALA A 63 -4.26 -2.83 -9.33
CA ALA A 63 -3.21 -3.87 -9.40
C ALA A 63 -1.86 -3.25 -9.75
N PHE A 64 -1.80 -2.44 -10.81
CA PHE A 64 -0.58 -1.77 -11.23
C PHE A 64 -0.01 -0.88 -10.13
N THR A 65 -0.86 -0.06 -9.51
CA THR A 65 -0.48 0.86 -8.45
C THR A 65 0.06 0.10 -7.22
N GLY A 66 -0.63 -0.95 -6.77
CA GLY A 66 -0.15 -1.76 -5.65
C GLY A 66 1.19 -2.43 -5.94
N GLY A 67 1.38 -2.97 -7.14
CA GLY A 67 2.64 -3.57 -7.57
C GLY A 67 3.80 -2.57 -7.65
N LEU A 68 3.56 -1.39 -8.23
CA LEU A 68 4.56 -0.31 -8.29
C LEU A 68 4.91 0.23 -6.90
N GLN A 69 3.93 0.38 -6.00
CA GLN A 69 4.18 0.78 -4.61
C GLN A 69 5.10 -0.21 -3.88
N ASP A 70 4.94 -1.51 -4.14
CA ASP A 70 5.83 -2.53 -3.59
C ASP A 70 7.23 -2.48 -4.20
N LYS A 71 7.33 -2.26 -5.51
CA LYS A 71 8.61 -2.08 -6.20
C LYS A 71 9.37 -0.84 -5.71
N VAL A 72 8.70 0.29 -5.51
CA VAL A 72 9.30 1.51 -4.96
C VAL A 72 9.92 1.22 -3.59
N LYS A 73 9.21 0.54 -2.69
CA LYS A 73 9.78 0.18 -1.37
C LYS A 73 11.00 -0.72 -1.47
N ALA A 74 10.96 -1.72 -2.36
CA ALA A 74 12.09 -2.60 -2.59
C ALA A 74 13.31 -1.84 -3.14
N SER A 75 13.09 -0.97 -4.13
CA SER A 75 14.14 -0.13 -4.73
C SER A 75 14.72 0.87 -3.73
N THR A 76 13.89 1.54 -2.92
CA THR A 76 14.36 2.47 -1.88
C THR A 76 15.29 1.76 -0.89
N LYS A 77 14.95 0.52 -0.50
CA LYS A 77 15.78 -0.30 0.38
C LYS A 77 17.11 -0.70 -0.26
N ALA A 78 17.12 -1.01 -1.56
CA ALA A 78 18.31 -1.42 -2.29
C ALA A 78 19.27 -0.25 -2.57
N LEU A 79 18.72 0.93 -2.90
CA LEU A 79 19.49 2.13 -3.22
C LEU A 79 20.08 2.83 -1.99
N ASN A 80 19.55 2.56 -0.79
CA ASN A 80 20.01 3.17 0.46
C ASN A 80 20.42 2.09 1.48
N PRO A 81 21.49 1.31 1.20
CA PRO A 81 21.94 0.23 2.08
C PRO A 81 22.48 0.74 3.43
N ASP A 82 23.07 1.93 3.46
CA ASP A 82 23.75 2.50 4.64
C ASP A 82 22.92 3.59 5.35
N ALA A 83 21.66 3.77 4.96
CA ALA A 83 20.79 4.74 5.63
C ALA A 83 20.63 4.41 7.12
N VAL A 84 20.96 5.38 7.97
CA VAL A 84 20.83 5.32 9.44
C VAL A 84 19.34 5.23 9.88
N GLY A 85 18.41 5.57 8.99
CA GLY A 85 16.96 5.55 9.23
C GLY A 85 16.20 4.36 8.61
N PRO A 86 14.85 4.41 8.61
CA PRO A 86 14.02 3.36 8.01
C PRO A 86 14.33 3.21 6.52
N LYS A 87 14.70 2.01 6.07
CA LYS A 87 14.99 1.67 4.66
C LYS A 87 13.72 1.55 3.81
N ARG A 88 12.87 2.58 3.85
CA ARG A 88 11.56 2.67 3.18
C ARG A 88 11.28 4.13 2.84
N PRO A 89 10.46 4.40 1.82
CA PRO A 89 10.10 5.77 1.47
C PRO A 89 9.37 6.45 2.65
N SER A 90 9.64 7.74 2.83
CA SER A 90 8.92 8.54 3.81
C SER A 90 7.44 8.63 3.42
N MET A 91 6.57 8.65 4.43
CA MET A 91 5.13 8.80 4.26
C MET A 91 4.78 10.11 3.55
N HIS A 92 5.35 11.23 4.01
CA HIS A 92 5.07 12.54 3.43
C HIS A 92 5.63 12.69 2.03
N GLU A 93 6.78 12.08 1.75
CA GLU A 93 7.38 12.05 0.42
C GLU A 93 6.50 11.25 -0.55
N SER A 94 6.07 10.04 -0.15
CA SER A 94 5.17 9.20 -0.94
C SER A 94 3.84 9.91 -1.22
N MET A 95 3.30 10.59 -0.21
CA MET A 95 2.06 11.36 -0.30
C MET A 95 2.21 12.56 -1.25
N LEU A 96 3.29 13.33 -1.12
CA LEU A 96 3.54 14.50 -1.96
C LEU A 96 3.68 14.11 -3.43
N TRP A 97 4.56 13.16 -3.75
CA TRP A 97 4.82 12.77 -5.15
C TRP A 97 3.60 12.13 -5.82
N THR A 98 2.85 11.30 -5.10
CA THR A 98 1.65 10.66 -5.64
C THR A 98 0.53 11.67 -5.85
N ASN A 99 0.31 12.60 -4.90
CA ASN A 99 -0.74 13.61 -5.05
C ASN A 99 -0.37 14.67 -6.10
N LEU A 100 0.90 15.07 -6.18
CA LEU A 100 1.37 16.03 -7.17
C LEU A 100 1.24 15.44 -8.58
N SER A 101 1.71 14.21 -8.81
CA SER A 101 1.53 13.52 -10.09
C SER A 101 0.05 13.33 -10.43
N GLY A 102 -0.78 12.95 -9.45
CA GLY A 102 -2.24 12.87 -9.62
C GLY A 102 -2.87 14.21 -10.00
N CYS A 103 -2.43 15.31 -9.39
CA CYS A 103 -2.90 16.66 -9.70
C CYS A 103 -2.53 17.08 -11.13
N ILE A 104 -1.28 16.83 -11.55
CA ILE A 104 -0.81 17.11 -12.91
C ILE A 104 -1.66 16.33 -13.94
N VAL A 105 -1.85 15.02 -13.72
CA VAL A 105 -2.67 14.19 -14.62
C VAL A 105 -4.12 14.67 -14.66
N ALA A 106 -4.72 14.95 -13.49
CA ALA A 106 -6.10 15.44 -13.42
C ALA A 106 -6.26 16.79 -14.12
N PHE A 107 -5.29 17.69 -13.98
CA PHE A 107 -5.28 18.99 -14.64
C PHE A 107 -5.23 18.84 -16.16
N PHE A 108 -4.34 18.02 -16.70
CA PHE A 108 -4.28 17.76 -18.15
C PHE A 108 -5.57 17.11 -18.67
N LEU A 109 -6.15 16.15 -17.96
CA LEU A 109 -7.43 15.56 -18.34
C LEU A 109 -8.57 16.58 -18.32
N ALA A 110 -8.59 17.49 -17.34
CA ALA A 110 -9.58 18.56 -17.26
C ALA A 110 -9.43 19.59 -18.40
N LEU A 111 -8.20 19.87 -18.83
CA LEU A 111 -7.93 20.70 -20.00
C LEU A 111 -8.39 20.01 -21.29
N LEU A 112 -8.01 18.75 -21.51
CA LEU A 112 -8.35 17.99 -22.71
C LEU A 112 -9.85 17.73 -22.85
N SER A 113 -10.57 17.56 -21.75
CA SER A 113 -12.03 17.43 -21.76
C SER A 113 -12.77 18.76 -21.93
N GLY A 114 -12.08 19.91 -21.85
CA GLY A 114 -12.69 21.24 -21.96
C GLY A 114 -13.58 21.63 -20.77
N HIS A 115 -13.64 20.81 -19.73
CA HIS A 115 -14.54 21.01 -18.58
C HIS A 115 -13.97 21.93 -17.50
N LEU A 116 -12.68 22.28 -17.57
CA LEU A 116 -12.01 23.06 -16.52
C LEU A 116 -12.69 24.41 -16.28
N VAL A 117 -12.88 25.21 -17.34
CA VAL A 117 -13.49 26.55 -17.24
C VAL A 117 -14.95 26.46 -16.79
N GLY A 118 -15.70 25.47 -17.30
CA GLY A 118 -17.09 25.22 -16.90
C GLY A 118 -17.20 24.85 -15.42
N GLY A 119 -16.32 23.97 -14.93
CA GLY A 119 -16.27 23.55 -13.54
C GLY A 119 -15.95 24.69 -12.58
N VAL A 120 -15.00 25.56 -12.93
CA VAL A 120 -14.68 26.75 -12.13
C VAL A 120 -15.87 27.71 -12.07
N LYS A 121 -16.49 28.02 -13.23
CA LYS A 121 -17.69 28.87 -13.27
C LYS A 121 -18.85 28.28 -12.46
N PHE A 122 -19.02 26.97 -12.49
CA PHE A 122 -20.04 26.28 -11.69
C PHE A 122 -19.78 26.43 -10.18
N CYS A 123 -18.53 26.27 -9.74
CA CYS A 123 -18.15 26.45 -8.34
C CYS A 123 -18.32 27.90 -7.88
N MET A 124 -17.99 28.87 -8.72
CA MET A 124 -18.21 30.30 -8.42
C MET A 124 -19.69 30.66 -8.30
N LYS A 125 -20.54 30.07 -9.15
CA LYS A 125 -22.00 30.28 -9.09
C LYS A 125 -22.65 29.58 -7.88
N ASN A 126 -22.04 28.50 -7.39
CA ASN A 126 -22.59 27.68 -6.31
C ASN A 126 -21.58 27.58 -5.16
N PRO A 127 -21.46 28.62 -4.30
CA PRO A 127 -20.46 28.64 -3.23
C PRO A 127 -20.63 27.49 -2.23
N GLN A 128 -21.84 26.96 -2.06
CA GLN A 128 -22.09 25.77 -1.23
C GLN A 128 -21.32 24.54 -1.72
N VAL A 129 -21.21 24.37 -3.05
CA VAL A 129 -20.44 23.26 -3.65
C VAL A 129 -18.96 23.47 -3.40
N LEU A 130 -18.47 24.70 -3.52
CA LEU A 130 -17.07 25.01 -3.21
C LEU A 130 -16.74 24.69 -1.76
N THR A 131 -17.59 25.08 -0.81
CA THR A 131 -17.43 24.72 0.60
C THR A 131 -17.42 23.20 0.80
N ALA A 132 -18.34 22.47 0.14
CA ALA A 132 -18.36 21.01 0.22
C ALA A 132 -17.07 20.37 -0.32
N ILE A 133 -16.53 20.89 -1.43
CA ILE A 133 -15.24 20.45 -1.99
C ILE A 133 -14.10 20.72 -1.02
N LEU A 134 -14.05 21.90 -0.39
CA LEU A 134 -13.00 22.25 0.56
C LEU A 134 -13.04 21.37 1.82
N VAL A 135 -14.21 21.19 2.42
CA VAL A 135 -14.40 20.31 3.58
C VAL A 135 -14.02 18.87 3.22
N TYR A 136 -14.45 18.38 2.05
CA TYR A 136 -14.08 17.07 1.55
C TYR A 136 -12.55 16.95 1.36
N SER A 137 -11.90 17.98 0.82
CA SER A 137 -10.46 17.99 0.55
C SER A 137 -9.63 17.98 1.84
N ILE A 138 -10.02 18.78 2.83
CA ILE A 138 -9.36 18.80 4.16
C ILE A 138 -9.55 17.45 4.86
N SER A 139 -10.79 16.93 4.87
CA SER A 139 -11.08 15.61 5.44
C SER A 139 -10.29 14.51 4.73
N SER A 140 -10.19 14.57 3.40
CA SER A 140 -9.40 13.64 2.59
C SER A 140 -7.90 13.74 2.91
N ALA A 141 -7.35 14.95 3.04
CA ALA A 141 -5.94 15.15 3.40
C ALA A 141 -5.61 14.54 4.78
N VAL A 142 -6.48 14.70 5.77
CA VAL A 142 -6.35 14.05 7.08
C VAL A 142 -6.42 12.52 6.92
N GLY A 143 -7.40 12.00 6.19
CA GLY A 143 -7.54 10.57 5.92
C GLY A 143 -6.34 9.95 5.19
N GLN A 144 -5.75 10.69 4.25
CA GLN A 144 -4.58 10.25 3.49
C GLN A 144 -3.36 10.07 4.35
N ASN A 145 -3.24 10.79 5.47
CA ASN A 145 -2.15 10.54 6.40
C ASN A 145 -2.20 9.08 6.91
N PHE A 146 -3.38 8.60 7.32
CA PHE A 146 -3.52 7.19 7.73
C PHE A 146 -3.26 6.21 6.58
N VAL A 147 -3.71 6.55 5.36
CA VAL A 147 -3.48 5.72 4.17
C VAL A 147 -1.98 5.58 3.87
N TYR A 148 -1.25 6.68 3.78
CA TYR A 148 0.19 6.65 3.48
C TYR A 148 1.01 6.13 4.65
N TYR A 149 0.56 6.33 5.89
CA TYR A 149 1.16 5.66 7.05
C TYR A 149 1.04 4.14 6.90
N THR A 150 -0.17 3.61 6.73
CA THR A 150 -0.38 2.17 6.54
C THR A 150 0.37 1.66 5.32
N LEU A 151 0.38 2.44 4.22
CA LEU A 151 1.09 2.09 3.02
C LEU A 151 2.59 1.99 3.28
N THR A 152 3.25 3.00 3.84
CA THR A 152 4.71 2.99 4.03
C THR A 152 5.17 2.05 5.13
N GLN A 153 4.34 1.85 6.16
CA GLN A 153 4.64 0.93 7.26
C GLN A 153 4.47 -0.53 6.86
N PHE A 154 3.40 -0.83 6.12
CA PHE A 154 3.02 -2.18 5.73
C PHE A 154 3.10 -2.34 4.21
N ASN A 155 2.36 -3.29 3.65
CA ASN A 155 2.26 -3.46 2.20
C ASN A 155 0.87 -3.00 1.69
N PRO A 156 0.72 -2.75 0.38
CA PRO A 156 -0.56 -2.34 -0.21
C PRO A 156 -1.69 -3.34 0.04
N LEU A 157 -1.36 -4.63 0.25
CA LEU A 157 -2.34 -5.64 0.62
C LEU A 157 -2.98 -5.33 1.98
N VAL A 158 -2.20 -4.99 3.02
CA VAL A 158 -2.71 -4.58 4.35
C VAL A 158 -3.58 -3.33 4.25
N LEU A 159 -3.17 -2.33 3.46
CA LEU A 159 -4.00 -1.14 3.22
C LEU A 159 -5.37 -1.53 2.61
N THR A 160 -5.36 -2.46 1.66
CA THR A 160 -6.59 -2.96 1.04
C THR A 160 -7.43 -3.75 2.05
N THR A 161 -6.82 -4.50 2.96
CA THR A 161 -7.53 -5.17 4.07
C THR A 161 -8.23 -4.13 4.94
N VAL A 162 -7.50 -3.13 5.46
CA VAL A 162 -8.03 -2.10 6.37
C VAL A 162 -9.20 -1.35 5.73
N THR A 163 -9.06 -0.92 4.48
CA THR A 163 -10.13 -0.20 3.76
C THR A 163 -11.34 -1.07 3.48
N THR A 164 -11.15 -2.35 3.16
CA THR A 164 -12.23 -3.32 2.97
C THR A 164 -12.98 -3.57 4.27
N THR A 165 -12.27 -3.79 5.37
CA THR A 165 -12.84 -3.91 6.71
C THR A 165 -13.71 -2.70 7.06
N ARG A 166 -13.19 -1.47 6.86
CA ARG A 166 -13.95 -0.24 7.08
C ARG A 166 -15.25 -0.20 6.27
N LYS A 167 -15.19 -0.58 4.98
CA LYS A 167 -16.36 -0.60 4.09
C LYS A 167 -17.42 -1.56 4.62
N ILE A 168 -17.03 -2.76 5.03
CA ILE A 168 -17.96 -3.79 5.54
C ILE A 168 -18.63 -3.35 6.83
N PHE A 169 -17.87 -2.83 7.80
CA PHE A 169 -18.45 -2.28 9.03
C PHE A 169 -19.42 -1.14 8.74
N SER A 170 -19.10 -0.27 7.78
CA SER A 170 -20.00 0.82 7.37
C SER A 170 -21.30 0.28 6.76
N THR A 171 -21.22 -0.78 5.94
CA THR A 171 -22.39 -1.47 5.37
C THR A 171 -23.24 -2.11 6.47
N LEU A 172 -22.64 -2.81 7.43
CA LEU A 172 -23.35 -3.39 8.56
C LEU A 172 -24.03 -2.33 9.43
N PHE A 173 -23.32 -1.26 9.76
CA PHE A 173 -23.88 -0.14 10.50
C PHE A 173 -25.09 0.46 9.78
N SER A 174 -25.00 0.62 8.45
CA SER A 174 -26.12 1.09 7.64
C SER A 174 -27.32 0.15 7.64
N VAL A 175 -27.11 -1.17 7.69
CA VAL A 175 -28.19 -2.17 7.81
C VAL A 175 -28.85 -2.09 9.18
N PHE A 176 -28.06 -2.04 10.25
CA PHE A 176 -28.59 -1.98 11.62
C PHE A 176 -29.36 -0.69 11.90
N ARG A 177 -28.93 0.43 11.32
CA ARG A 177 -29.60 1.73 11.49
C ARG A 177 -30.90 1.85 10.71
N ASN A 178 -31.06 1.13 9.59
CA ASN A 178 -32.23 1.19 8.73
C ASN A 178 -32.95 -0.18 8.66
N PRO A 179 -33.95 -0.44 9.52
CA PRO A 179 -34.65 -1.72 9.60
C PRO A 179 -35.31 -2.20 8.30
N GLN A 180 -35.58 -1.28 7.36
CA GLN A 180 -36.14 -1.58 6.03
C GLN A 180 -35.14 -2.29 5.10
N ASN A 181 -33.85 -2.36 5.46
CA ASN A 181 -32.81 -3.09 4.75
C ASN A 181 -32.50 -4.43 5.44
N SER A 182 -33.52 -5.21 5.82
CA SER A 182 -33.29 -6.52 6.41
C SER A 182 -32.49 -7.41 5.45
N LEU A 183 -31.46 -8.07 5.99
CA LEU A 183 -30.61 -8.99 5.25
C LEU A 183 -31.25 -10.38 5.28
N ASN A 184 -31.33 -11.04 4.11
CA ASN A 184 -31.74 -12.44 4.03
C ASN A 184 -30.62 -13.36 4.58
N GLY A 185 -30.95 -14.60 4.94
CA GLY A 185 -30.01 -15.61 5.42
C GLY A 185 -28.80 -15.81 4.50
N MET A 186 -28.97 -15.72 3.18
CA MET A 186 -27.85 -15.77 2.23
C MET A 186 -26.90 -14.57 2.34
N GLN A 187 -27.43 -13.37 2.61
CA GLN A 187 -26.59 -12.20 2.83
C GLN A 187 -25.87 -12.28 4.18
N TRP A 188 -26.53 -12.81 5.21
CA TRP A 188 -25.88 -13.09 6.49
C TRP A 188 -24.75 -14.11 6.37
N SER A 189 -24.94 -15.20 5.62
CA SER A 189 -23.88 -16.19 5.41
C SER A 189 -22.69 -15.60 4.63
N GLY A 190 -22.95 -14.80 3.58
CA GLY A 190 -21.92 -14.06 2.87
C GLY A 190 -21.16 -13.09 3.79
N CYS A 191 -21.87 -12.34 4.62
CA CYS A 191 -21.26 -11.44 5.60
C CYS A 191 -20.38 -12.18 6.61
N SER A 192 -20.90 -13.27 7.19
CA SER A 192 -20.14 -14.11 8.13
C SER A 192 -18.85 -14.66 7.52
N LEU A 193 -18.89 -15.08 6.24
CA LEU A 193 -17.71 -15.57 5.53
C LEU A 193 -16.65 -14.48 5.33
N VAL A 194 -17.08 -13.26 4.98
CA VAL A 194 -16.17 -12.11 4.87
C VAL A 194 -15.50 -11.80 6.22
N PHE A 195 -16.28 -11.79 7.31
CA PHE A 195 -15.76 -11.57 8.65
C PHE A 195 -14.78 -12.65 9.09
N ALA A 196 -15.07 -13.92 8.81
CA ALA A 196 -14.16 -15.02 9.10
C ALA A 196 -12.84 -14.88 8.34
N GLY A 197 -12.90 -14.53 7.04
CA GLY A 197 -11.70 -14.28 6.23
C GLY A 197 -10.85 -13.12 6.76
N LEU A 198 -11.48 -12.02 7.16
CA LEU A 198 -10.80 -10.86 7.74
C LEU A 198 -10.21 -11.13 9.13
N MET A 199 -10.96 -11.76 10.03
CA MET A 199 -10.45 -12.10 11.36
C MET A 199 -9.31 -13.11 11.28
N GLY A 200 -9.40 -14.09 10.38
CA GLY A 200 -8.29 -15.01 10.11
C GLY A 200 -7.02 -14.28 9.66
N ASP A 201 -7.14 -13.25 8.81
CA ASP A 201 -5.99 -12.44 8.37
C ASP A 201 -5.39 -11.62 9.53
N ILE A 202 -6.25 -10.98 10.32
CA ILE A 202 -5.82 -10.16 11.46
C ILE A 202 -5.14 -11.02 12.53
N LEU A 203 -5.77 -12.10 12.98
CA LEU A 203 -5.22 -13.00 14.02
C LEU A 203 -3.88 -13.59 13.60
N ARG A 204 -3.74 -13.98 12.33
CA ARG A 204 -2.46 -14.46 11.80
C ARG A 204 -1.39 -13.39 11.84
N LYS A 205 -1.70 -12.15 11.41
CA LYS A 205 -0.73 -11.05 11.44
C LYS A 205 -0.33 -10.66 12.86
N LEU A 206 -1.24 -10.77 13.83
CA LEU A 206 -0.95 -10.56 15.25
C LEU A 206 -0.06 -11.67 15.83
N ASN A 207 -0.32 -12.94 15.48
CA ASN A 207 0.47 -14.08 15.97
C ASN A 207 1.82 -14.25 15.25
N SER A 208 1.99 -13.66 14.08
CA SER A 208 3.27 -13.63 13.37
C SER A 208 4.19 -12.61 14.04
N SER A 209 4.98 -13.05 15.03
CA SER A 209 6.02 -12.23 15.66
C SER A 209 6.93 -11.56 14.62
N PRO A 210 7.45 -10.34 14.86
CA PRO A 210 8.37 -9.69 13.94
C PRO A 210 9.60 -10.59 13.73
N LYS A 211 9.91 -10.92 12.46
CA LYS A 211 11.14 -11.66 12.11
C LYS A 211 12.34 -10.93 12.73
N LYS A 212 13.05 -11.61 13.63
CA LYS A 212 14.32 -11.16 14.23
C LYS A 212 15.26 -10.71 13.09
N PRO A 213 15.96 -9.56 13.20
CA PRO A 213 16.94 -9.17 12.21
C PRO A 213 17.98 -10.29 12.10
N VAL A 214 18.29 -10.70 10.87
CA VAL A 214 19.41 -11.60 10.60
C VAL A 214 20.66 -10.94 11.20
N ALA A 215 21.30 -11.61 12.15
CA ALA A 215 22.53 -11.13 12.78
C ALA A 215 23.55 -10.81 11.68
N ALA A 216 24.15 -9.62 11.75
CA ALA A 216 25.22 -9.22 10.85
C ALA A 216 26.35 -10.25 10.92
N ALA A 217 26.84 -10.67 9.75
CA ALA A 217 28.02 -11.51 9.67
C ALA A 217 29.20 -10.80 10.38
N PRO A 218 30.06 -11.55 11.09
CA PRO A 218 31.22 -10.95 11.75
C PRO A 218 32.12 -10.25 10.71
N PRO A 219 32.76 -9.13 11.10
CA PRO A 219 33.63 -8.37 10.20
C PRO A 219 34.78 -9.26 9.70
N PRO A 220 35.24 -9.05 8.44
CA PRO A 220 36.39 -9.78 7.92
C PRO A 220 37.62 -9.53 8.79
N PRO A 221 38.51 -10.51 8.94
CA PRO A 221 39.73 -10.36 9.73
C PRO A 221 40.57 -9.20 9.19
N PRO A 222 41.25 -8.44 10.07
CA PRO A 222 42.09 -7.32 9.65
C PRO A 222 43.16 -7.81 8.66
N ALA A 223 43.29 -7.08 7.56
CA ALA A 223 44.32 -7.34 6.55
C ALA A 223 45.70 -7.33 7.22
N ALA A 224 46.49 -8.38 6.94
CA ALA A 224 47.85 -8.48 7.43
C ALA A 224 48.65 -7.27 6.94
N ASP A 225 49.20 -6.55 7.90
CA ASP A 225 49.99 -5.33 7.72
C ASP A 225 51.28 -5.68 6.94
N SER A 226 51.27 -5.47 5.63
CA SER A 226 52.46 -5.57 4.78
C SER A 226 53.21 -4.25 4.83
N THR A 227 53.80 -3.97 5.99
CA THR A 227 54.77 -2.87 6.14
C THR A 227 56.02 -3.40 6.82
N ALA A 228 56.72 -4.33 6.15
CA ALA A 228 58.08 -4.68 6.49
C ALA A 228 59.00 -3.51 6.07
N GLN A 229 59.33 -2.64 7.01
CA GLN A 229 60.47 -1.73 6.85
C GLN A 229 61.78 -2.54 6.98
N PRO A 230 62.77 -2.37 6.08
CA PRO A 230 64.07 -3.00 6.27
C PRO A 230 64.83 -2.30 7.41
N LYS A 231 65.28 -3.07 8.40
CA LYS A 231 66.23 -2.62 9.44
C LYS A 231 67.52 -2.15 8.78
N ALA A 232 67.95 -0.93 9.11
CA ALA A 232 69.30 -0.44 8.86
C ALA A 232 70.31 -1.34 9.57
N GLN A 233 71.32 -1.80 8.83
CA GLN A 233 72.51 -2.47 9.37
C GLN A 233 73.40 -1.41 10.01
N GLU A 234 73.65 -1.56 11.31
CA GLU A 234 74.68 -0.81 12.04
C GLU A 234 75.98 -1.61 11.93
N GLU A 235 76.89 -1.15 11.05
CA GLU A 235 78.26 -1.66 10.96
C GLU A 235 79.05 -1.26 12.21
N THR A 236 79.45 -2.26 12.99
CA THR A 236 80.44 -2.10 14.07
C THR A 236 81.83 -2.46 13.51
N GLY A 237 82.63 -1.44 13.22
CA GLY A 237 84.05 -1.58 12.86
C GLY A 237 84.94 -1.84 14.08
N PRO A 238 86.06 -2.56 13.94
CA PRO A 238 86.85 -3.04 15.07
C PRO A 238 87.79 -1.95 15.64
N SER A 239 87.85 -1.93 16.98
CA SER A 239 88.76 -1.13 17.79
C SER A 239 90.22 -1.58 17.59
N THR A 240 91.05 -0.72 17.00
CA THR A 240 92.51 -0.85 16.97
C THR A 240 93.14 -0.25 18.23
N ALA A 241 93.95 -1.07 18.90
CA ALA A 241 94.80 -0.74 20.03
C ALA A 241 96.14 -0.10 19.61
N ARG A 242 96.82 0.49 20.61
CA ARG A 242 98.12 1.24 20.62
C ARG A 242 98.00 2.70 20.17
N ALA A 243 98.64 3.69 20.80
CA ALA A 243 99.73 3.71 21.79
C ALA A 243 99.54 4.86 22.78
#